data_AF-A0A8B9ATM7-F1
#
_entry.id   AF-A0A8B9ATM7-F1
#
_cell.length_a   1.000
_cell.length_b   1.000
_cell.length_c   1.000
_cell.angle_alpha   90.00
_cell.angle_beta   90.00
_cell.angle_gamma   90.00
#
_symmetry.space_group_name_H-M   'P 1'
#
loop_
_entity.id
_entity.type
_entity.pdbx_description
1 polymer ?
#
loop_
_entity_poly.entity_id
_entity_poly.type
_entity_poly.pdbx_seq_one_letter_code
_entity_poly.pdbx_strand_id
1 'polypeptide(L)'
;MEALRKLERVQRMLSFMEARGLSFNDQGSDRFLAHFLLFLVQPCGTVSMEKRCNLISELLQKISAKILEEALFFVTGEDSQQIYIELPSQFYFENKIKFHQSEAEDIPMIGLDAMERANSTLEDFCRSYFMFHEMDVNKPQSIFKFLPVLSFTESYIYQLDTLNEKDLHLPSQDLISPKSRYDNLGCILKGVADQSVTNDLNEASRLDPFNLLVHLLQCQGLLTERIRTELRSGAEYWALERKLCRLLMGKKKVPLILIEDVMRAIHLKSFDYRVLNLLLYQLRGQEVNELHMEFLSVSEFLVEVSDDLYDYEDDVIDNSFNMLRMFVGLYGASAAPRMLAKCIAEAEEKMEQLSKCLHPELSLKYWRRCEEATMEGGATSGHAFGAWSIPPIIVDEESFRLQTVNKKPTIHTS
;
A
#
# COMPACT_ATOMS: atom_id res chain seq x y z
N MET A 1 23.29 22.61 -8.00
CA MET A 1 24.67 23.09 -8.32
C MET A 1 25.76 22.30 -7.62
N GLU A 2 25.61 21.90 -6.35
CA GLU A 2 26.66 21.17 -5.61
C GLU A 2 26.88 19.72 -6.08
N ALA A 3 25.80 18.99 -6.41
CA ALA A 3 25.88 17.64 -6.99
C ALA A 3 26.65 17.61 -8.32
N LEU A 4 26.44 18.61 -9.18
CA LEU A 4 27.18 18.78 -10.45
C LEU A 4 28.68 18.99 -10.21
N ARG A 5 29.07 19.79 -9.21
CA ARG A 5 30.49 19.96 -8.85
C ARG A 5 31.13 18.68 -8.31
N LYS A 6 30.37 17.84 -7.60
CA LYS A 6 30.86 16.53 -7.11
C LYS A 6 31.10 15.58 -8.28
N LEU A 7 30.16 15.51 -9.23
CA LEU A 7 30.31 14.74 -10.47
C LEU A 7 31.50 15.19 -11.31
N GLU A 8 31.68 16.50 -11.48
CA GLU A 8 32.80 17.07 -12.23
C GLU A 8 34.16 16.70 -11.60
N ARG A 9 34.25 16.66 -10.27
CA ARG A 9 35.45 16.23 -9.55
C ARG A 9 35.77 14.75 -9.78
N VAL A 10 34.76 13.89 -9.73
CA VAL A 10 34.92 12.45 -10.00
C VAL A 10 35.34 12.22 -11.45
N GLN A 11 34.73 12.93 -12.41
CA GLN A 11 35.10 12.84 -13.82
C GLN A 11 36.55 13.27 -14.07
N ARG A 12 37.00 14.36 -13.45
CA ARG A 12 38.41 14.80 -13.55
C ARG A 12 39.38 13.78 -12.96
N MET A 13 39.00 13.13 -11.86
CA MET A 13 39.82 12.08 -11.25
C MET A 13 39.91 10.84 -12.16
N LEU A 14 38.80 10.43 -12.78
CA LEU A 14 38.77 9.32 -13.74
C LEU A 14 39.69 9.58 -14.94
N SER A 15 39.61 10.76 -15.56
CA SER A 15 40.51 11.12 -16.66
C SER A 15 41.98 11.16 -16.24
N PHE A 16 42.27 11.58 -15.00
CA PHE A 16 43.63 11.53 -14.45
C PHE A 16 44.12 10.09 -14.25
N MET A 17 43.27 9.20 -13.73
CA MET A 17 43.59 7.79 -13.55
C MET A 17 43.87 7.09 -14.87
N GLU A 18 43.05 7.35 -15.89
CA GLU A 18 43.22 6.83 -17.25
C GLU A 18 44.57 7.29 -17.84
N ALA A 19 44.89 8.58 -17.75
CA ALA A 19 46.15 9.14 -18.23
C ALA A 19 47.40 8.61 -17.49
N ARG A 20 47.23 8.03 -16.30
CA ARG A 20 48.31 7.45 -15.48
C ARG A 20 48.35 5.93 -15.49
N GLY A 21 47.48 5.28 -16.27
CA GLY A 21 47.41 3.82 -16.33
C GLY A 21 46.92 3.17 -15.03
N LEU A 22 46.09 3.88 -14.27
CA LEU A 22 45.50 3.41 -13.01
C LEU A 22 44.07 2.88 -13.18
N SER A 23 43.56 2.85 -14.42
CA SER A 23 42.24 2.31 -14.77
C SER A 23 42.32 0.81 -15.03
N PHE A 24 41.29 0.09 -14.62
CA PHE A 24 41.13 -1.36 -14.77
C PHE A 24 40.13 -1.75 -15.87
N ASN A 25 39.69 -0.79 -16.70
CA ASN A 25 38.69 -0.97 -17.76
C ASN A 25 37.32 -1.50 -17.28
N ASP A 26 37.03 -1.38 -15.98
CA ASP A 26 35.72 -1.66 -15.39
C ASP A 26 35.18 -0.37 -14.77
N GLN A 27 34.03 0.10 -15.26
CA GLN A 27 33.46 1.39 -14.85
C GLN A 27 33.15 1.44 -13.35
N GLY A 28 32.72 0.33 -12.77
CA GLY A 28 32.42 0.24 -11.33
C GLY A 28 33.69 0.38 -10.48
N SER A 29 34.72 -0.39 -10.83
CA SER A 29 36.01 -0.41 -10.15
C SER A 29 36.73 0.94 -10.28
N ASP A 30 36.76 1.51 -11.48
CA ASP A 30 37.40 2.80 -11.73
C ASP A 30 36.71 3.93 -10.95
N ARG A 31 35.37 3.89 -10.86
CA ARG A 31 34.60 4.86 -10.09
C ARG A 31 34.85 4.71 -8.59
N PHE A 32 34.85 3.49 -8.06
CA PHE A 32 35.19 3.22 -6.66
C PHE A 32 36.60 3.75 -6.32
N LEU A 33 37.59 3.43 -7.15
CA LEU A 33 38.97 3.89 -6.97
C LEU A 33 39.11 5.41 -7.10
N ALA A 34 38.36 6.04 -8.00
CA ALA A 34 38.33 7.50 -8.10
C ALA A 34 37.80 8.15 -6.81
N HIS A 35 36.73 7.58 -6.22
CA HIS A 35 36.21 8.04 -4.93
C HIS A 35 37.20 7.83 -3.79
N PHE A 36 37.90 6.69 -3.78
CA PHE A 36 38.93 6.40 -2.79
C PHE A 36 40.14 7.35 -2.89
N LEU A 37 40.62 7.62 -4.11
CA LEU A 37 41.69 8.60 -4.34
C LEU A 37 41.27 10.01 -3.96
N LEU A 38 40.02 10.40 -4.24
CA LEU A 38 39.46 11.69 -3.83
C LEU A 38 39.41 11.83 -2.31
N PHE A 39 39.03 10.77 -1.59
CA PHE A 39 39.07 10.73 -0.12
C PHE A 39 40.50 10.89 0.39
N LEU A 40 41.46 10.19 -0.23
CA LEU A 40 42.88 10.26 0.15
C LEU A 40 43.49 11.65 0.02
N VAL A 41 43.13 12.39 -1.03
CA VAL A 41 43.64 13.74 -1.26
C VAL A 41 42.89 14.82 -0.47
N GLN A 42 41.75 14.50 0.14
CA GLN A 42 40.99 15.46 0.95
C GLN A 42 41.79 15.86 2.21
N PRO A 43 41.77 17.13 2.64
CA PRO A 43 42.42 17.53 3.89
C PRO A 43 41.87 16.74 5.09
N CYS A 44 42.74 16.02 5.80
CA CYS A 44 42.41 15.23 6.97
C CYS A 44 43.46 15.52 8.07
N GLY A 45 43.17 16.52 8.90
CA GLY A 45 44.05 16.95 10.00
C GLY A 45 45.48 17.29 9.56
N THR A 46 46.45 16.97 10.43
CA THR A 46 47.89 17.21 10.22
C THR A 46 48.63 16.04 9.54
N VAL A 47 47.91 15.03 9.04
CA VAL A 47 48.52 13.82 8.46
C VAL A 47 48.96 14.08 7.02
N SER A 48 50.25 13.89 6.73
CA SER A 48 50.84 14.02 5.39
C SER A 48 50.35 12.93 4.43
N MET A 49 50.39 13.17 3.12
CA MET A 49 49.97 12.20 2.10
C MET A 49 50.77 10.89 2.19
N GLU A 50 52.08 10.97 2.41
CA GLU A 50 52.95 9.80 2.57
C GLU A 50 52.54 8.94 3.76
N LYS A 51 52.25 9.58 4.91
CA LYS A 51 51.79 8.88 6.10
C LYS A 51 50.42 8.21 5.88
N ARG A 52 49.53 8.82 5.09
CA ARG A 52 48.22 8.22 4.72
C ARG A 52 48.41 6.96 3.87
N CYS A 53 49.28 7.01 2.86
CA CYS A 53 49.56 5.85 2.01
C CYS A 53 50.12 4.66 2.80
N ASN A 54 51.03 4.92 3.75
CA ASN A 54 51.61 3.87 4.59
C ASN A 54 50.56 3.24 5.51
N LEU A 55 49.74 4.07 6.17
CA LEU A 55 48.67 3.57 7.06
C LEU A 55 47.64 2.72 6.31
N ILE A 56 47.26 3.12 5.11
CA ILE A 56 46.33 2.35 4.27
C ILE A 56 46.95 1.05 3.80
N SER A 57 48.23 1.06 3.40
CA SER A 57 48.91 -0.16 2.98
C SER A 57 48.99 -1.18 4.13
N GLU A 58 49.28 -0.72 5.35
CA GLU A 58 49.26 -1.57 6.55
C GLU A 58 47.85 -2.06 6.90
N LEU A 59 46.82 -1.21 6.73
CA LEU A 59 45.43 -1.56 6.99
C LEU A 59 44.91 -2.60 5.97
N LEU A 60 45.20 -2.41 4.68
CA LEU A 60 44.77 -3.31 3.61
C LEU A 60 45.34 -4.72 3.76
N GLN A 61 46.50 -4.88 4.39
CA GLN A 61 47.07 -6.19 4.72
C GLN A 61 46.32 -6.92 5.84
N LYS A 62 45.60 -6.18 6.69
CA LYS A 62 44.89 -6.71 7.87
C LYS A 62 43.40 -6.83 7.65
N ILE A 63 42.85 -6.10 6.68
CA ILE A 63 41.43 -6.04 6.42
C ILE A 63 40.97 -7.22 5.54
N SER A 64 39.78 -7.72 5.81
CA SER A 64 39.11 -8.75 5.00
C SER A 64 37.66 -8.32 4.76
N ALA A 65 36.98 -8.96 3.80
CA ALA A 65 35.56 -8.70 3.55
C ALA A 65 34.72 -8.87 4.83
N LYS A 66 35.02 -9.88 5.65
CA LYS A 66 34.38 -10.12 6.94
C LYS A 66 34.56 -8.97 7.92
N ILE A 67 35.77 -8.40 8.01
CA ILE A 67 36.03 -7.25 8.90
C ILE A 67 35.28 -6.01 8.41
N LEU A 68 35.11 -5.84 7.08
CA LEU A 68 34.33 -4.74 6.51
C LEU A 68 32.82 -4.89 6.77
N GLU A 69 32.29 -6.11 6.72
CA GLU A 69 30.91 -6.42 7.10
C GLU A 69 30.66 -6.19 8.60
N GLU A 70 31.61 -6.58 9.46
CA GLU A 70 31.58 -6.29 10.90
C GLU A 70 31.69 -4.78 11.18
N ALA A 71 32.53 -4.06 10.45
CA ALA A 71 32.66 -2.62 10.57
C ALA A 71 31.40 -1.89 10.09
N LEU A 72 30.73 -2.41 9.05
CA LEU A 72 29.45 -1.89 8.58
C LEU A 72 28.43 -1.91 9.72
N PHE A 73 28.32 -3.04 10.42
CA PHE A 73 27.44 -3.21 11.59
C PHE A 73 27.77 -2.27 12.75
N PHE A 74 29.06 -2.01 13.00
CA PHE A 74 29.51 -1.13 14.07
C PHE A 74 29.18 0.35 13.81
N VAL A 75 29.27 0.81 12.55
CA VAL A 75 29.00 2.23 12.18
C VAL A 75 27.53 2.61 12.40
N THR A 76 26.69 1.61 12.58
CA THR A 76 25.28 1.75 12.32
C THR A 76 24.35 1.42 13.48
N GLY A 77 24.89 0.93 14.59
CA GLY A 77 24.28 1.08 15.91
C GLY A 77 23.11 0.17 16.28
N GLU A 78 22.85 -0.92 15.56
CA GLU A 78 21.92 -1.97 16.01
C GLU A 78 22.65 -3.31 16.16
N ASP A 79 22.26 -4.10 17.15
CA ASP A 79 22.50 -5.55 17.13
C ASP A 79 21.55 -6.20 16.10
N SER A 80 21.74 -5.88 14.81
CA SER A 80 20.91 -6.40 13.71
C SER A 80 21.70 -6.35 12.40
N GLN A 81 21.69 -7.47 11.67
CA GLN A 81 22.07 -7.46 10.26
C GLN A 81 21.30 -6.36 9.53
N GLN A 82 22.03 -5.59 8.74
CA GLN A 82 21.58 -4.49 7.90
C GLN A 82 21.41 -3.17 8.62
N ILE A 83 22.43 -2.34 8.49
CA ILE A 83 22.17 -0.92 8.46
C ILE A 83 22.81 -0.28 7.23
N TYR A 84 21.98 0.60 6.66
CA TYR A 84 22.21 1.56 5.62
C TYR A 84 23.25 2.62 6.01
N ILE A 85 24.17 2.93 5.09
CA ILE A 85 24.87 4.23 5.07
C ILE A 85 24.25 5.07 3.96
N GLU A 86 23.70 6.23 4.31
CA GLU A 86 23.25 7.25 3.37
C GLU A 86 24.42 7.80 2.53
N LEU A 87 24.29 7.80 1.19
CA LEU A 87 24.83 8.87 0.33
C LEU A 87 24.17 8.84 -1.08
N PRO A 88 24.32 9.91 -1.88
CA PRO A 88 23.27 10.80 -2.35
C PRO A 88 22.67 10.39 -3.70
N SER A 89 21.46 10.91 -3.92
CA SER A 89 20.69 10.95 -5.17
C SER A 89 21.53 11.02 -6.45
N GLN A 90 21.70 9.88 -7.14
CA GLN A 90 21.67 9.74 -8.60
C GLN A 90 21.97 8.29 -9.04
N PHE A 91 20.91 7.60 -9.48
CA PHE A 91 20.88 6.81 -10.73
C PHE A 91 21.94 5.71 -10.93
N TYR A 92 21.57 4.42 -10.81
CA TYR A 92 21.01 3.59 -11.88
C TYR A 92 20.82 2.16 -11.35
N PHE A 93 19.61 1.62 -11.52
CA PHE A 93 19.27 0.23 -11.27
C PHE A 93 19.89 -0.65 -12.37
N GLU A 94 21.19 -0.91 -12.28
CA GLU A 94 21.84 -1.98 -13.05
C GLU A 94 22.77 -2.73 -12.13
N ASN A 95 22.21 -3.65 -11.35
CA ASN A 95 22.90 -4.87 -10.98
C ASN A 95 21.86 -5.97 -10.85
N LYS A 96 21.79 -6.79 -11.90
CA LYS A 96 21.18 -8.12 -11.88
C LYS A 96 21.77 -8.86 -10.69
N ILE A 97 20.98 -8.98 -9.63
CA ILE A 97 21.16 -10.03 -8.64
C ILE A 97 21.09 -11.33 -9.42
N LYS A 98 22.22 -12.02 -9.54
CA LYS A 98 22.25 -13.38 -10.08
C LYS A 98 21.55 -14.28 -9.08
N PHE A 99 20.24 -14.42 -9.25
CA PHE A 99 19.52 -15.59 -8.78
C PHE A 99 20.13 -16.80 -9.48
N HIS A 100 20.52 -17.81 -8.71
CA HIS A 100 20.83 -19.11 -9.30
C HIS A 100 19.59 -19.59 -10.04
N GLN A 101 19.73 -19.76 -11.35
CA GLN A 101 18.72 -20.31 -12.24
C GLN A 101 18.42 -21.75 -11.85
N SER A 102 17.46 -21.94 -10.95
CA SER A 102 16.68 -23.19 -10.86
C SER A 102 15.21 -22.82 -10.69
N GLU A 103 14.48 -22.86 -11.81
CA GLU A 103 13.01 -23.04 -11.91
C GLU A 103 12.08 -22.09 -11.11
N ALA A 104 12.52 -20.86 -10.80
CA ALA A 104 11.67 -19.84 -10.19
C ALA A 104 11.80 -18.46 -10.87
N GLU A 105 12.06 -18.42 -12.19
CA GLU A 105 12.03 -17.20 -12.98
C GLU A 105 10.58 -16.89 -13.46
N ASP A 106 10.14 -15.65 -13.21
CA ASP A 106 8.93 -14.97 -13.72
C ASP A 106 7.53 -15.42 -13.22
N ILE A 107 7.28 -15.30 -11.92
CA ILE A 107 5.90 -15.16 -11.42
C ILE A 107 5.64 -13.67 -11.14
N PRO A 108 4.71 -13.00 -11.86
CA PRO A 108 4.33 -11.64 -11.54
C PRO A 108 3.72 -11.61 -10.13
N MET A 109 4.43 -10.99 -9.19
CA MET A 109 3.97 -10.83 -7.81
C MET A 109 2.75 -9.91 -7.73
N ILE A 110 2.64 -8.96 -8.67
CA ILE A 110 1.49 -8.10 -8.89
C ILE A 110 1.12 -8.18 -10.38
N GLY A 111 -0.14 -8.47 -10.69
CA GLY A 111 -0.65 -8.51 -12.06
C GLY A 111 -0.81 -7.10 -12.66
N LEU A 112 -0.62 -6.98 -13.97
CA LEU A 112 -0.83 -5.70 -14.68
C LEU A 112 -2.26 -5.18 -14.48
N ASP A 113 -3.26 -6.08 -14.49
CA ASP A 113 -4.66 -5.73 -14.22
C ASP A 113 -4.83 -5.06 -12.84
N ALA A 114 -4.19 -5.59 -11.80
CA ALA A 114 -4.24 -5.00 -10.47
C ALA A 114 -3.59 -3.61 -10.45
N MET A 115 -2.51 -3.41 -11.20
CA MET A 115 -1.89 -2.08 -11.33
C MET A 115 -2.77 -1.10 -12.11
N GLU A 116 -3.40 -1.54 -13.19
CA GLU A 116 -4.27 -0.70 -14.00
C GLU A 116 -5.51 -0.26 -13.21
N ARG A 117 -6.09 -1.17 -12.43
CA ARG A 117 -7.26 -0.90 -11.59
C ARG A 117 -6.91 -0.03 -10.37
N ALA A 118 -5.71 -0.20 -9.78
CA ALA A 118 -5.20 0.67 -8.72
C ALA A 118 -5.04 2.15 -9.13
N ASN A 119 -4.97 2.47 -10.43
CA ASN A 119 -4.71 3.84 -10.87
C ASN A 119 -5.81 4.84 -10.45
N SER A 120 -7.09 4.44 -10.50
CA SER A 120 -8.18 5.33 -10.08
C SER A 120 -8.09 5.63 -8.59
N THR A 121 -7.81 4.62 -7.75
CA THR A 121 -7.58 4.78 -6.31
C THR A 121 -6.41 5.72 -6.04
N LEU A 122 -5.29 5.53 -6.75
CA LEU A 122 -4.11 6.38 -6.59
C LEU A 122 -4.35 7.82 -7.03
N GLU A 123 -5.11 8.04 -8.11
CA GLU A 123 -5.48 9.37 -8.56
C GLU A 123 -6.33 10.09 -7.52
N ASP A 124 -7.40 9.43 -7.04
CA ASP A 124 -8.25 10.01 -6.00
C ASP A 124 -7.46 10.24 -4.71
N PHE A 125 -6.66 9.27 -4.26
CA PHE A 125 -5.77 9.43 -3.11
C PHE A 125 -4.87 10.66 -3.26
N CYS A 126 -4.23 10.85 -4.41
CA CYS A 126 -3.39 12.02 -4.65
C CYS A 126 -4.18 13.33 -4.59
N ARG A 127 -5.41 13.36 -5.10
CA ARG A 127 -6.25 14.58 -5.12
C ARG A 127 -6.87 14.89 -3.76
N SER A 128 -7.12 13.86 -2.95
CA SER A 128 -7.87 13.96 -1.70
C SER A 128 -6.95 13.99 -0.46
N TYR A 129 -5.81 13.28 -0.47
CA TYR A 129 -4.94 13.15 0.70
C TYR A 129 -3.71 14.07 0.67
N PHE A 130 -3.18 14.44 -0.50
CA PHE A 130 -1.93 15.23 -0.56
C PHE A 130 -2.02 16.57 0.18
N MET A 131 -3.20 17.17 0.25
CA MET A 131 -3.41 18.41 1.00
C MET A 131 -3.15 18.26 2.51
N PHE A 132 -3.38 17.08 3.09
CA PHE A 132 -3.06 16.76 4.49
C PHE A 132 -1.56 16.53 4.72
N HIS A 133 -0.80 16.41 3.62
CA HIS A 133 0.65 16.23 3.58
C HIS A 133 1.37 17.48 3.08
N GLU A 134 0.70 18.63 2.99
CA GLU A 134 1.30 19.87 2.43
C GLU A 134 1.88 19.66 1.01
N MET A 135 1.33 18.70 0.28
CA MET A 135 1.74 18.35 -1.06
C MET A 135 0.77 18.96 -2.08
N ASP A 136 1.32 19.31 -3.24
CA ASP A 136 0.56 19.89 -4.34
C ASP A 136 0.47 18.86 -5.47
N VAL A 137 -0.76 18.45 -5.78
CA VAL A 137 -1.06 17.50 -6.87
C VAL A 137 -0.67 18.06 -8.25
N ASN A 138 -0.58 19.38 -8.40
CA ASN A 138 -0.16 20.01 -9.65
C ASN A 138 1.37 20.04 -9.83
N LYS A 139 2.13 19.47 -8.88
CA LYS A 139 3.59 19.34 -8.97
C LYS A 139 3.96 17.88 -9.23
N PRO A 140 4.27 17.52 -10.49
CA PRO A 140 4.63 16.15 -10.85
C PRO A 140 5.75 15.56 -10.00
N GLN A 141 6.72 16.38 -9.56
CA GLN A 141 7.82 15.92 -8.72
C GLN A 141 7.32 15.37 -7.37
N SER A 142 6.26 15.94 -6.80
CA SER A 142 5.67 15.47 -5.55
C SER A 142 5.01 14.10 -5.73
N ILE A 143 4.31 13.91 -6.86
CA ILE A 143 3.64 12.64 -7.21
C ILE A 143 4.69 11.56 -7.47
N PHE A 144 5.56 11.77 -8.47
CA PHE A 144 6.50 10.75 -8.95
C PHE A 144 7.57 10.37 -7.92
N LYS A 145 7.80 11.19 -6.88
CA LYS A 145 8.72 10.85 -5.79
C LYS A 145 8.22 9.65 -4.96
N PHE A 146 6.92 9.59 -4.68
CA PHE A 146 6.34 8.58 -3.78
C PHE A 146 5.50 7.53 -4.52
N LEU A 147 5.10 7.83 -5.76
CA LEU A 147 4.28 6.97 -6.60
C LEU A 147 4.77 5.51 -6.68
N PRO A 148 6.08 5.19 -6.78
CA PRO A 148 6.50 3.79 -6.87
C PRO A 148 6.07 2.94 -5.67
N VAL A 149 6.16 3.48 -4.45
CA VAL A 149 5.80 2.77 -3.21
C VAL A 149 4.29 2.72 -3.05
N LEU A 150 3.61 3.86 -3.29
CA LEU A 150 2.15 3.94 -3.18
C LEU A 150 1.48 3.02 -4.20
N SER A 151 1.91 3.08 -5.46
CA SER A 151 1.37 2.26 -6.54
C SER A 151 1.62 0.78 -6.31
N PHE A 152 2.83 0.39 -5.90
CA PHE A 152 3.12 -1.00 -5.54
C PHE A 152 2.20 -1.50 -4.42
N THR A 153 2.04 -0.71 -3.36
CA THR A 153 1.25 -1.11 -2.19
C THR A 153 -0.23 -1.25 -2.55
N GLU A 154 -0.78 -0.25 -3.23
CA GLU A 154 -2.19 -0.26 -3.66
C GLU A 154 -2.46 -1.44 -4.60
N SER A 155 -1.61 -1.64 -5.61
CA SER A 155 -1.78 -2.75 -6.56
C SER A 155 -1.68 -4.12 -5.88
N TYR A 156 -0.86 -4.23 -4.83
CA TYR A 156 -0.76 -5.45 -4.04
C TYR A 156 -2.05 -5.72 -3.26
N ILE A 157 -2.59 -4.69 -2.59
CA ILE A 157 -3.85 -4.78 -1.84
C ILE A 157 -4.99 -5.13 -2.79
N TYR A 158 -5.09 -4.44 -3.93
CA TYR A 158 -6.10 -4.68 -4.96
C TYR A 158 -6.13 -6.12 -5.46
N GLN A 159 -4.95 -6.71 -5.66
CA GLN A 159 -4.84 -8.11 -6.07
C GLN A 159 -5.37 -9.06 -4.97
N LEU A 160 -5.15 -8.74 -3.70
CA LEU A 160 -5.69 -9.51 -2.59
C LEU A 160 -7.20 -9.33 -2.45
N ASP A 161 -7.74 -8.13 -2.69
CA ASP A 161 -9.19 -7.89 -2.74
C ASP A 161 -9.85 -8.77 -3.80
N THR A 162 -9.29 -8.79 -5.01
CA THR A 162 -9.76 -9.65 -6.10
C THR A 162 -9.73 -11.14 -5.73
N LEU A 163 -8.75 -11.59 -4.94
CA LEU A 163 -8.68 -12.97 -4.46
C LEU A 163 -9.74 -13.25 -3.38
N ASN A 164 -10.00 -12.28 -2.50
CA ASN A 164 -11.03 -12.36 -1.48
C ASN A 164 -12.45 -12.39 -2.09
N GLU A 165 -12.74 -11.55 -3.08
CA GLU A 165 -14.02 -11.55 -3.80
C GLU A 165 -14.30 -12.92 -4.46
N LYS A 166 -13.28 -13.52 -5.08
CA LYS A 166 -13.39 -14.88 -5.65
C LYS A 166 -13.75 -15.94 -4.59
N ASP A 167 -13.39 -15.73 -3.33
CA ASP A 167 -13.75 -16.62 -2.21
C ASP A 167 -15.19 -16.48 -1.72
N LEU A 168 -15.86 -15.37 -2.05
CA LEU A 168 -17.29 -15.18 -1.79
C LEU A 168 -18.16 -16.04 -2.71
N HIS A 169 -17.68 -16.34 -3.92
CA HIS A 169 -18.44 -17.08 -4.94
C HIS A 169 -18.29 -18.60 -4.88
N LEU A 170 -17.40 -19.15 -4.05
CA LEU A 170 -17.16 -20.60 -3.95
C LEU A 170 -18.27 -21.31 -3.13
N PRO A 171 -18.83 -22.43 -3.62
CA PRO A 171 -19.81 -23.23 -2.86
C PRO A 171 -19.20 -23.76 -1.56
N SER A 172 -19.95 -23.72 -0.45
CA SER A 172 -19.47 -24.16 0.87
C SER A 172 -19.04 -25.64 0.96
N GLN A 173 -19.31 -26.46 -0.07
CA GLN A 173 -18.86 -27.86 -0.16
C GLN A 173 -17.49 -28.04 -0.83
N ASP A 174 -17.01 -27.05 -1.59
CA ASP A 174 -15.71 -27.06 -2.27
C ASP A 174 -14.67 -26.21 -1.54
N LEU A 175 -14.77 -26.13 -0.20
CA LEU A 175 -13.72 -25.62 0.67
C LEU A 175 -12.50 -26.56 0.62
N ILE A 176 -11.82 -26.58 -0.52
CA ILE A 176 -10.37 -26.76 -0.54
C ILE A 176 -9.87 -25.69 0.43
N SER A 177 -9.26 -26.15 1.52
CA SER A 177 -8.74 -25.28 2.57
C SER A 177 -8.01 -24.07 1.94
N PRO A 178 -8.19 -22.83 2.46
CA PRO A 178 -7.51 -21.63 1.93
C PRO A 178 -5.99 -21.79 1.80
N LYS A 179 -5.42 -22.83 2.47
CA LYS A 179 -4.09 -23.40 2.25
C LYS A 179 -3.63 -23.35 0.78
N SER A 180 -4.34 -23.94 -0.19
CA SER A 180 -3.74 -24.18 -1.51
C SER A 180 -3.52 -22.94 -2.39
N ARG A 181 -4.19 -21.80 -2.12
CA ARG A 181 -4.09 -20.59 -2.96
C ARG A 181 -3.03 -19.62 -2.47
N TYR A 182 -2.87 -19.49 -1.15
CA TYR A 182 -1.76 -18.75 -0.55
C TYR A 182 -0.46 -19.58 -0.49
N ASP A 183 -0.54 -20.90 -0.65
CA ASP A 183 0.63 -21.80 -0.74
C ASP A 183 1.55 -21.47 -1.95
N ASN A 184 1.01 -20.92 -3.05
CA ASN A 184 1.83 -20.45 -4.17
C ASN A 184 2.67 -19.22 -3.82
N LEU A 185 2.22 -18.39 -2.86
CA LEU A 185 2.98 -17.27 -2.31
C LEU A 185 4.01 -17.75 -1.27
N GLY A 186 3.66 -18.77 -0.48
CA GLY A 186 4.54 -19.38 0.53
C GLY A 186 5.63 -20.30 -0.03
N CYS A 187 5.42 -20.92 -1.20
CA CYS A 187 6.45 -21.71 -1.88
C CYS A 187 7.66 -20.87 -2.33
N ILE A 188 7.46 -19.58 -2.62
CA ILE A 188 8.54 -18.65 -2.99
C ILE A 188 9.50 -18.41 -1.81
N LEU A 189 9.01 -18.40 -0.58
CA LEU A 189 9.83 -18.25 0.63
C LEU A 189 10.66 -19.51 0.98
N LYS A 190 10.26 -20.70 0.52
CA LYS A 190 11.01 -21.95 0.73
C LYS A 190 12.26 -22.08 -0.15
N GLY A 191 12.34 -21.32 -1.24
CA GLY A 191 13.50 -21.34 -2.14
C GLY A 191 14.72 -20.56 -1.65
N VAL A 192 14.57 -19.75 -0.58
CA VAL A 192 15.59 -18.76 -0.16
C VAL A 192 16.15 -19.02 1.24
N ALA A 193 15.54 -19.92 2.03
CA ALA A 193 15.99 -20.23 3.39
C ALA A 193 16.76 -21.56 3.44
N ASP A 194 17.99 -21.48 3.96
CA ASP A 194 18.80 -22.65 4.32
C ASP A 194 18.00 -23.60 5.23
N GLN A 195 18.11 -24.90 4.98
CA GLN A 195 17.18 -25.93 5.48
C GLN A 195 17.11 -26.05 7.03
N SER A 196 17.96 -25.35 7.78
CA SER A 196 18.01 -25.42 9.24
C SER A 196 17.12 -24.43 10.00
N VAL A 197 16.54 -23.40 9.35
CA VAL A 197 15.66 -22.40 10.02
C VAL A 197 14.16 -22.72 9.82
N THR A 198 13.86 -23.78 9.08
CA THR A 198 12.51 -24.07 8.55
C THR A 198 11.53 -24.68 9.55
N ASN A 199 11.92 -24.96 10.79
CA ASN A 199 11.01 -25.62 11.74
C ASN A 199 10.21 -24.67 12.64
N ASP A 200 10.67 -23.43 12.88
CA ASP A 200 9.98 -22.51 13.81
C ASP A 200 9.08 -21.47 13.12
N LEU A 201 9.24 -21.25 11.81
CA LEU A 201 8.41 -20.32 11.03
C LEU A 201 7.13 -20.96 10.47
N ASN A 202 6.90 -22.26 10.67
CA ASN A 202 6.08 -23.05 9.74
C ASN A 202 4.58 -23.23 10.08
N GLU A 203 4.06 -22.64 11.16
CA GLU A 203 2.62 -22.71 11.45
C GLU A 203 1.90 -21.34 11.52
N ALA A 204 2.59 -20.26 11.92
CA ALA A 204 1.96 -18.93 12.04
C ALA A 204 2.05 -18.07 10.75
N SER A 205 3.06 -18.30 9.91
CA SER A 205 3.34 -17.50 8.70
C SER A 205 2.43 -17.82 7.49
N ARG A 206 1.59 -18.86 7.58
CA ARG A 206 0.77 -19.37 6.46
C ARG A 206 -0.67 -18.81 6.41
N LEU A 207 -1.01 -17.86 7.27
CA LEU A 207 -2.39 -17.38 7.47
C LEU A 207 -2.62 -15.89 7.22
N ASP A 208 -1.56 -15.06 7.17
CA ASP A 208 -1.71 -13.61 6.97
C ASP A 208 -1.39 -13.23 5.51
N PRO A 209 -2.39 -12.76 4.73
CA PRO A 209 -2.22 -12.40 3.32
C PRO A 209 -1.23 -11.23 3.12
N PHE A 210 -0.95 -10.43 4.15
CA PHE A 210 -0.06 -9.29 4.09
C PHE A 210 1.39 -9.59 4.47
N ASN A 211 1.74 -10.81 4.87
CA ASN A 211 3.08 -11.15 5.34
C ASN A 211 4.20 -10.70 4.39
N LEU A 212 4.00 -10.86 3.08
CA LEU A 212 4.99 -10.46 2.08
C LEU A 212 5.11 -8.92 1.99
N LEU A 213 3.98 -8.21 1.96
CA LEU A 213 3.96 -6.75 1.97
C LEU A 213 4.60 -6.20 3.26
N VAL A 214 4.27 -6.77 4.42
CA VAL A 214 4.86 -6.42 5.72
C VAL A 214 6.38 -6.59 5.68
N HIS A 215 6.88 -7.73 5.19
CA HIS A 215 8.30 -7.98 5.06
C HIS A 215 8.98 -6.97 4.13
N LEU A 216 8.38 -6.69 2.96
CA LEU A 216 8.92 -5.72 2.00
C LEU A 216 8.99 -4.30 2.57
N LEU A 217 7.92 -3.84 3.24
CA LEU A 217 7.90 -2.54 3.91
C LEU A 217 8.92 -2.46 5.03
N GLN A 218 9.14 -3.56 5.76
CA GLN A 218 10.16 -3.63 6.81
C GLN A 218 11.57 -3.50 6.24
N CYS A 219 11.91 -4.22 5.16
CA CYS A 219 13.21 -4.11 4.50
C CYS A 219 13.49 -2.70 3.95
N GLN A 220 12.46 -1.93 3.63
CA GLN A 220 12.58 -0.54 3.17
C GLN A 220 12.57 0.48 4.31
N GLY A 221 12.49 0.05 5.58
CA GLY A 221 12.38 0.97 6.74
C GLY A 221 11.06 1.75 6.79
N LEU A 222 10.02 1.26 6.09
CA LEU A 222 8.72 1.91 5.97
C LEU A 222 7.66 1.33 6.91
N LEU A 223 7.88 0.13 7.45
CA LEU A 223 6.91 -0.51 8.32
C LEU A 223 6.88 0.15 9.70
N THR A 224 5.70 0.63 10.11
CA THR A 224 5.40 1.07 11.48
C THR A 224 4.39 0.13 12.13
N GLU A 225 4.25 0.16 13.46
CA GLU A 225 3.21 -0.63 14.14
C GLU A 225 1.80 -0.20 13.73
N ARG A 226 1.62 1.08 13.39
CA ARG A 226 0.33 1.58 12.91
C ARG A 226 0.00 1.03 11.53
N ILE A 227 0.95 1.02 10.58
CA ILE A 227 0.77 0.38 9.27
C ILE A 227 0.46 -1.12 9.43
N ARG A 228 1.19 -1.81 10.31
CA ARG A 228 0.92 -3.22 10.64
C ARG A 228 -0.50 -3.42 11.17
N THR A 229 -0.99 -2.50 12.00
CA THR A 229 -2.35 -2.55 12.55
C THR A 229 -3.40 -2.33 11.45
N GLU A 230 -3.21 -1.37 10.54
CA GLU A 230 -4.14 -1.15 9.43
C GLU A 230 -4.18 -2.34 8.45
N LEU A 231 -3.05 -3.00 8.18
CA LEU A 231 -3.04 -4.22 7.37
C LEU A 231 -3.81 -5.36 8.06
N ARG A 232 -3.66 -5.52 9.38
CA ARG A 232 -4.48 -6.48 10.16
C ARG A 232 -5.96 -6.13 10.11
N SER A 233 -6.30 -4.84 10.16
CA SER A 233 -7.67 -4.36 9.99
C SER A 233 -8.24 -4.73 8.61
N GLY A 234 -7.45 -4.66 7.54
CA GLY A 234 -7.87 -5.15 6.22
C GLY A 234 -8.16 -6.65 6.19
N ALA A 235 -7.32 -7.45 6.84
CA ALA A 235 -7.59 -8.90 6.96
C ALA A 235 -8.86 -9.19 7.79
N GLU A 236 -9.13 -8.39 8.82
CA GLU A 236 -10.37 -8.44 9.60
C GLU A 236 -11.59 -8.05 8.75
N TYR A 237 -11.49 -6.99 7.94
CA TYR A 237 -12.54 -6.58 7.00
C TYR A 237 -12.94 -7.71 6.07
N TRP A 238 -11.97 -8.33 5.38
CA TRP A 238 -12.25 -9.46 4.49
C TRP A 238 -12.90 -10.64 5.21
N ALA A 239 -12.54 -10.89 6.48
CA ALA A 239 -13.19 -11.92 7.27
C ALA A 239 -14.65 -11.57 7.60
N LEU A 240 -14.93 -10.31 7.94
CA LEU A 240 -16.28 -9.80 8.21
C LEU A 240 -17.14 -9.80 6.95
N GLU A 241 -16.62 -9.33 5.83
CA GLU A 241 -17.32 -9.37 4.55
C GLU A 241 -17.75 -10.80 4.20
N ARG A 242 -16.81 -11.75 4.21
CA ARG A 242 -17.12 -13.16 3.95
C ARG A 242 -18.14 -13.72 4.91
N LYS A 243 -18.09 -13.35 6.18
CA LYS A 243 -19.07 -13.76 7.18
C LYS A 243 -20.46 -13.20 6.86
N LEU A 244 -20.56 -11.90 6.64
CA LEU A 244 -21.81 -11.16 6.45
C LEU A 244 -22.51 -11.55 5.14
N CYS A 245 -21.78 -11.59 4.03
CA CYS A 245 -22.34 -11.97 2.73
C CYS A 245 -22.81 -13.43 2.71
N ARG A 246 -22.10 -14.36 3.36
CA ARG A 246 -22.55 -15.76 3.49
C ARG A 246 -23.80 -15.90 4.36
N LEU A 247 -23.96 -15.07 5.40
CA LEU A 247 -25.18 -15.05 6.21
C LEU A 247 -26.39 -14.62 5.38
N LEU A 248 -26.25 -13.60 4.54
CA LEU A 248 -27.33 -13.14 3.65
C LEU A 248 -27.71 -14.18 2.58
N MET A 249 -26.74 -14.94 2.05
CA MET A 249 -27.00 -16.03 1.10
C MET A 249 -27.62 -17.29 1.75
N GLY A 250 -27.59 -17.40 3.07
CA GLY A 250 -28.02 -18.59 3.79
C GLY A 250 -29.54 -18.79 3.77
N LYS A 251 -30.01 -19.96 3.30
CA LYS A 251 -31.44 -20.34 3.32
C LYS A 251 -32.04 -20.58 4.71
N LYS A 252 -31.27 -20.39 5.79
CA LYS A 252 -31.74 -20.60 7.16
C LYS A 252 -32.54 -19.38 7.62
N LYS A 253 -33.77 -19.63 8.07
CA LYS A 253 -34.67 -18.60 8.60
C LYS A 253 -33.98 -17.87 9.76
N VAL A 254 -33.75 -16.57 9.55
CA VAL A 254 -33.09 -15.57 10.40
C VAL A 254 -31.54 -15.61 10.35
N PRO A 255 -30.91 -14.86 9.43
CA PRO A 255 -29.49 -14.53 9.58
C PRO A 255 -29.34 -13.64 10.81
N LEU A 256 -28.57 -14.09 11.81
CA LEU A 256 -28.23 -13.28 12.97
C LEU A 256 -27.09 -12.33 12.59
N ILE A 257 -27.39 -11.36 11.73
CA ILE A 257 -26.48 -10.26 11.43
C ILE A 257 -26.41 -9.39 12.70
N LEU A 258 -25.21 -9.07 13.14
CA LEU A 258 -24.99 -8.16 14.25
C LEU A 258 -24.67 -6.78 13.70
N ILE A 259 -25.32 -5.75 14.23
CA ILE A 259 -25.00 -4.36 13.85
C ILE A 259 -23.53 -4.03 14.13
N GLU A 260 -22.94 -4.59 15.19
CA GLU A 260 -21.53 -4.42 15.53
C GLU A 260 -20.60 -4.92 14.42
N ASP A 261 -20.88 -6.08 13.82
CA ASP A 261 -20.09 -6.62 12.72
C ASP A 261 -20.22 -5.74 11.47
N VAL A 262 -21.44 -5.28 11.15
CA VAL A 262 -21.72 -4.43 9.98
C VAL A 262 -21.02 -3.09 10.11
N MET A 263 -21.17 -2.44 11.27
CA MET A 263 -20.50 -1.18 11.56
C MET A 263 -18.98 -1.38 11.58
N ARG A 264 -18.46 -2.47 12.13
CA ARG A 264 -17.02 -2.75 12.08
C ARG A 264 -16.55 -2.90 10.63
N ALA A 265 -17.26 -3.65 9.79
CA ALA A 265 -16.87 -3.89 8.41
C ALA A 265 -16.76 -2.59 7.60
N ILE A 266 -17.78 -1.72 7.64
CA ILE A 266 -17.76 -0.45 6.89
C ILE A 266 -16.63 0.48 7.37
N HIS A 267 -16.32 0.52 8.67
CA HIS A 267 -15.18 1.30 9.17
C HIS A 267 -13.81 0.71 8.80
N LEU A 268 -13.76 -0.57 8.45
CA LEU A 268 -12.52 -1.23 8.05
C LEU A 268 -12.32 -1.26 6.53
N LYS A 269 -13.34 -0.93 5.73
CA LYS A 269 -13.34 -1.05 4.27
C LYS A 269 -12.20 -0.25 3.61
N SER A 270 -12.04 1.03 3.97
CA SER A 270 -10.97 1.92 3.43
C SER A 270 -9.61 1.77 4.14
N PHE A 271 -9.20 0.55 4.52
CA PHE A 271 -7.91 0.34 5.19
C PHE A 271 -6.72 0.59 4.27
N ASP A 272 -6.89 0.36 2.97
CA ASP A 272 -5.96 0.64 1.88
C ASP A 272 -5.55 2.12 1.86
N TYR A 273 -6.52 3.04 1.84
CA TYR A 273 -6.31 4.49 1.93
C TYR A 273 -5.55 4.87 3.20
N ARG A 274 -5.86 4.26 4.34
CA ARG A 274 -5.15 4.49 5.60
C ARG A 274 -3.71 4.00 5.55
N VAL A 275 -3.46 2.83 4.95
CA VAL A 275 -2.10 2.32 4.72
C VAL A 275 -1.32 3.28 3.81
N LEU A 276 -1.90 3.74 2.70
CA LEU A 276 -1.28 4.71 1.80
C LEU A 276 -0.98 6.04 2.50
N ASN A 277 -1.91 6.53 3.33
CA ASN A 277 -1.76 7.75 4.11
C ASN A 277 -0.60 7.66 5.11
N LEU A 278 -0.52 6.55 5.86
CA LEU A 278 0.56 6.30 6.81
C LEU A 278 1.90 6.09 6.14
N LEU A 279 1.92 5.40 4.99
CA LEU A 279 3.13 5.26 4.17
C LEU A 279 3.62 6.63 3.70
N LEU A 280 2.71 7.53 3.30
CA LEU A 280 3.08 8.87 2.87
C LEU A 280 3.67 9.70 4.01
N TYR A 281 3.16 9.59 5.24
CA TYR A 281 3.80 10.17 6.43
C TYR A 281 5.23 9.65 6.62
N GLN A 282 5.40 8.33 6.56
CA GLN A 282 6.70 7.68 6.75
C GLN A 282 7.71 8.04 5.66
N LEU A 283 7.29 8.02 4.40
CA LEU A 283 8.12 8.41 3.24
C LEU A 283 8.56 9.87 3.28
N ARG A 284 7.81 10.72 3.99
CA ARG A 284 8.12 12.14 4.21
C ARG A 284 8.88 12.40 5.50
N GLY A 285 9.07 11.39 6.35
CA GLY A 285 9.69 11.55 7.66
C GLY A 285 8.90 12.48 8.57
N GLN A 286 7.57 12.48 8.45
CA GLN A 286 6.69 13.32 9.26
C GLN A 286 5.93 12.48 10.29
N GLU A 287 5.69 13.07 11.46
CA GLU A 287 4.81 12.48 12.46
C GLU A 287 3.37 12.46 11.97
N VAL A 288 2.64 11.40 12.35
CA VAL A 288 1.24 11.23 11.98
C VAL A 288 0.40 12.27 12.73
N ASN A 289 -0.44 13.00 12.02
CA ASN A 289 -1.35 13.96 12.63
C ASN A 289 -2.67 13.26 13.01
N GLU A 290 -2.92 13.04 14.30
CA GLU A 290 -4.10 12.33 14.78
C GLU A 290 -5.42 13.01 14.41
N LEU A 291 -5.45 14.34 14.38
CA LEU A 291 -6.65 15.07 13.96
C LEU A 291 -6.96 14.82 12.48
N HIS A 292 -5.93 14.74 11.63
CA HIS A 292 -6.12 14.40 10.22
C HIS A 292 -6.63 12.96 10.08
N MET A 293 -6.05 12.01 10.82
CA MET A 293 -6.49 10.62 10.81
C MET A 293 -7.94 10.47 11.27
N GLU A 294 -8.34 11.15 12.34
CA GLU A 294 -9.72 11.11 12.84
C GLU A 294 -10.70 11.73 11.83
N PHE A 295 -10.37 12.91 11.29
CA PHE A 295 -11.19 13.56 10.27
C PHE A 295 -11.38 12.68 9.03
N LEU A 296 -10.28 12.14 8.49
CA LEU A 296 -10.30 11.29 7.31
C LEU A 296 -11.10 10.01 7.56
N SER A 297 -10.98 9.38 8.74
CA SER A 297 -11.76 8.17 9.06
C SER A 297 -13.28 8.36 8.99
N VAL A 298 -13.78 9.55 9.35
CA VAL A 298 -15.21 9.86 9.26
C VAL A 298 -15.60 10.16 7.81
N SER A 299 -14.73 10.83 7.06
CA SER A 299 -14.99 11.09 5.65
C SER A 299 -14.95 9.82 4.80
N GLU A 300 -13.98 8.94 5.06
CA GLU A 300 -13.88 7.61 4.46
C GLU A 300 -15.20 6.85 4.66
N PHE A 301 -15.74 6.79 5.88
CA PHE A 301 -17.04 6.17 6.15
C PHE A 301 -18.17 6.75 5.28
N LEU A 302 -18.25 8.07 5.13
CA LEU A 302 -19.30 8.69 4.31
C LEU A 302 -19.11 8.38 2.82
N VAL A 303 -17.87 8.39 2.33
CA VAL A 303 -17.55 8.00 0.94
C VAL A 303 -17.95 6.55 0.69
N GLU A 304 -17.57 5.62 1.56
CA GLU A 304 -17.95 4.21 1.43
C GLU A 304 -19.46 3.98 1.44
N VAL A 305 -20.20 4.74 2.26
CA VAL A 305 -21.67 4.68 2.24
C VAL A 305 -22.24 5.25 0.95
N SER A 306 -21.62 6.30 0.39
CA SER A 306 -22.02 6.86 -0.90
C SER A 306 -21.80 5.85 -2.03
N ASP A 307 -20.63 5.22 -2.07
CA ASP A 307 -20.27 4.21 -3.08
C ASP A 307 -21.20 3.00 -2.96
N ASP A 308 -21.45 2.49 -1.76
CA ASP A 308 -22.40 1.40 -1.52
C ASP A 308 -23.84 1.78 -1.98
N LEU A 309 -24.26 3.04 -1.85
CA LEU A 309 -25.58 3.45 -2.35
C LEU A 309 -25.63 3.53 -3.87
N TYR A 310 -24.52 3.88 -4.51
CA TYR A 310 -24.38 3.92 -5.96
C TYR A 310 -24.33 2.51 -6.57
N ASP A 311 -23.50 1.63 -6.00
CA ASP A 311 -23.25 0.26 -6.48
C ASP A 311 -24.23 -0.79 -5.94
N TYR A 312 -25.28 -0.36 -5.22
CA TYR A 312 -26.21 -1.25 -4.51
C TYR A 312 -26.74 -2.43 -5.32
N GLU A 313 -27.17 -2.19 -6.57
CA GLU A 313 -27.70 -3.25 -7.42
C GLU A 313 -26.62 -4.25 -7.84
N ASP A 314 -25.43 -3.76 -8.18
CA ASP A 314 -24.29 -4.56 -8.63
C ASP A 314 -23.71 -5.38 -7.45
N ASP A 315 -23.60 -4.79 -6.26
CA ASP A 315 -23.21 -5.52 -5.04
C ASP A 315 -24.19 -6.64 -4.67
N VAL A 316 -25.49 -6.37 -4.89
CA VAL A 316 -26.54 -7.40 -4.74
C VAL A 316 -26.50 -8.40 -5.90
N ILE A 317 -25.82 -8.17 -7.01
CA ILE A 317 -25.60 -9.18 -8.05
C ILE A 317 -24.36 -10.02 -7.75
N ASP A 318 -23.32 -9.38 -7.21
CA ASP A 318 -22.01 -9.98 -6.97
C ASP A 318 -21.87 -10.58 -5.56
N ASN A 319 -22.84 -10.36 -4.67
CA ASN A 319 -22.79 -10.82 -3.28
C ASN A 319 -21.64 -10.16 -2.50
N SER A 320 -21.34 -8.92 -2.85
CA SER A 320 -20.36 -8.07 -2.18
C SER A 320 -20.95 -7.47 -0.90
N PHE A 321 -20.07 -7.02 -0.01
CA PHE A 321 -20.52 -6.25 1.15
C PHE A 321 -21.13 -4.92 0.68
N ASN A 322 -22.28 -4.57 1.25
CA ASN A 322 -22.93 -3.31 0.96
C ASN A 322 -23.74 -2.86 2.17
N MET A 323 -23.58 -1.61 2.60
CA MET A 323 -24.13 -1.10 3.83
C MET A 323 -25.66 -1.11 3.85
N LEU A 324 -26.31 -0.68 2.76
CA LEU A 324 -27.76 -0.70 2.64
C LEU A 324 -28.29 -2.14 2.64
N ARG A 325 -27.62 -3.04 1.92
CA ARG A 325 -27.94 -4.47 1.88
C ARG A 325 -27.90 -5.09 3.28
N MET A 326 -26.85 -4.80 4.05
CA MET A 326 -26.74 -5.26 5.45
C MET A 326 -27.84 -4.68 6.33
N PHE A 327 -28.20 -3.41 6.14
CA PHE A 327 -29.28 -2.76 6.89
C PHE A 327 -30.64 -3.35 6.57
N VAL A 328 -30.90 -3.74 5.33
CA VAL A 328 -32.12 -4.49 4.95
C VAL A 328 -32.15 -5.83 5.65
N GLY A 329 -31.03 -6.54 5.73
CA GLY A 329 -30.92 -7.80 6.48
C GLY A 329 -31.16 -7.64 8.00
N LEU A 330 -30.73 -6.52 8.59
CA LEU A 330 -30.87 -6.22 10.02
C LEU A 330 -32.26 -5.70 10.42
N TYR A 331 -32.76 -4.72 9.69
CA TYR A 331 -33.94 -3.92 10.07
C TYR A 331 -35.16 -4.20 9.19
N GLY A 332 -34.99 -4.91 8.08
CA GLY A 332 -36.01 -5.12 7.07
C GLY A 332 -36.16 -3.91 6.13
N ALA A 333 -36.77 -4.16 4.97
CA ALA A 333 -36.87 -3.19 3.87
C ALA A 333 -37.55 -1.85 4.25
N SER A 334 -38.46 -1.85 5.23
CA SER A 334 -39.20 -0.64 5.63
C SER A 334 -38.41 0.28 6.58
N ALA A 335 -37.56 -0.28 7.44
CA ALA A 335 -36.82 0.47 8.44
C ALA A 335 -35.38 0.78 8.02
N ALA A 336 -34.77 -0.05 7.16
CA ALA A 336 -33.39 0.10 6.71
C ALA A 336 -33.03 1.50 6.18
N PRO A 337 -33.81 2.13 5.26
CA PRO A 337 -33.49 3.47 4.76
C PRO A 337 -33.43 4.52 5.87
N ARG A 338 -34.35 4.44 6.84
CA ARG A 338 -34.43 5.40 7.96
C ARG A 338 -33.26 5.23 8.91
N MET A 339 -32.87 3.98 9.19
CA MET A 339 -31.74 3.69 10.05
C MET A 339 -30.42 4.14 9.40
N LEU A 340 -30.26 3.91 8.09
CA LEU A 340 -29.07 4.34 7.36
C LEU A 340 -28.96 5.86 7.32
N ALA A 341 -30.06 6.56 7.00
CA ALA A 341 -30.10 8.02 7.02
C ALA A 341 -29.73 8.61 8.39
N LYS A 342 -30.10 7.93 9.49
CA LYS A 342 -29.70 8.33 10.83
C LYS A 342 -28.18 8.18 11.03
N CYS A 343 -27.59 7.07 10.61
CA CYS A 343 -26.14 6.86 10.70
C CYS A 343 -25.35 7.88 9.87
N ILE A 344 -25.83 8.20 8.66
CA ILE A 344 -25.25 9.24 7.81
C ILE A 344 -25.27 10.59 8.53
N ALA A 345 -26.43 11.01 9.06
CA ALA A 345 -26.56 12.29 9.75
C ALA A 345 -25.63 12.42 10.97
N GLU A 346 -25.47 11.34 11.75
CA GLU A 346 -24.53 11.31 12.89
C GLU A 346 -23.07 11.45 12.44
N ALA A 347 -22.70 10.83 11.31
CA ALA A 347 -21.36 10.94 10.74
C ALA A 347 -21.10 12.33 10.12
N GLU A 348 -22.08 12.92 9.41
CA GLU A 348 -22.00 14.29 8.89
C GLU A 348 -21.80 15.31 10.02
N GLU A 349 -22.57 15.19 11.12
CA GLU A 349 -22.41 16.07 12.29
C GLU A 349 -20.99 15.95 12.88
N LYS A 350 -20.49 14.72 13.02
CA LYS A 350 -19.12 14.48 13.51
C LYS A 350 -18.07 15.07 12.56
N MET A 351 -18.25 14.91 11.25
CA MET A 351 -17.36 15.47 10.23
C MET A 351 -17.35 17.00 10.29
N GLU A 352 -18.50 17.64 10.42
CA GLU A 352 -18.59 19.09 10.58
C GLU A 352 -17.86 19.57 11.84
N GLN A 353 -18.01 18.86 12.96
CA GLN A 353 -17.33 19.18 14.21
C GLN A 353 -15.81 19.10 14.06
N LEU A 354 -15.29 18.01 13.48
CA LEU A 354 -13.86 17.82 13.21
C LEU A 354 -13.33 18.84 12.19
N SER A 355 -14.12 19.20 11.18
CA SER A 355 -13.73 20.18 10.14
C SER A 355 -13.44 21.57 10.72
N LYS A 356 -14.08 21.93 11.84
CA LYS A 356 -13.86 23.19 12.59
C LYS A 356 -12.57 23.16 13.40
N CYS A 357 -12.04 21.98 13.71
CA CYS A 357 -10.76 21.80 14.40
C CYS A 357 -9.57 21.81 13.43
N LEU A 358 -9.79 21.54 12.13
CA LEU A 358 -8.76 21.62 11.10
C LEU A 358 -8.28 23.05 10.86
N HIS A 359 -7.08 23.19 10.30
CA HIS A 359 -6.61 24.48 9.80
C HIS A 359 -7.62 25.03 8.76
N PRO A 360 -8.06 26.30 8.84
CA PRO A 360 -9.15 26.82 8.00
C PRO A 360 -8.91 26.65 6.49
N GLU A 361 -7.67 26.83 6.04
CA GLU A 361 -7.31 26.66 4.63
C GLU A 361 -7.38 25.19 4.19
N LEU A 362 -7.01 24.25 5.06
CA LEU A 362 -7.09 22.82 4.77
C LEU A 362 -8.55 22.37 4.71
N SER A 363 -9.36 22.79 5.68
CA SER A 363 -10.80 22.54 5.69
C SER A 363 -11.47 23.05 4.41
N LEU A 364 -11.16 24.29 4.00
CA LEU A 364 -11.70 24.86 2.76
C LEU A 364 -11.27 24.09 1.50
N LYS A 365 -9.99 23.67 1.42
CA LYS A 365 -9.49 22.87 0.28
C LYS A 365 -10.18 21.52 0.22
N TYR A 366 -10.40 20.88 1.37
CA TYR A 366 -11.06 19.59 1.44
C TYR A 366 -12.50 19.66 0.96
N TRP A 367 -13.29 20.62 1.46
CA TRP A 367 -14.67 20.80 1.01
C TRP A 367 -14.79 21.08 -0.48
N ARG A 368 -13.87 21.88 -1.05
CA ARG A 368 -13.81 22.09 -2.49
C ARG A 368 -13.54 20.79 -3.25
N ARG A 369 -12.64 19.94 -2.76
CA ARG A 369 -12.37 18.63 -3.37
C ARG A 369 -13.61 17.73 -3.32
N CYS A 370 -14.38 17.74 -2.23
CA CYS A 370 -15.65 17.00 -2.15
C CYS A 370 -16.68 17.50 -3.18
N GLU A 371 -16.79 18.82 -3.37
CA GLU A 371 -17.62 19.41 -4.44
C GLU A 371 -17.16 18.96 -5.83
N GLU A 372 -15.85 18.98 -6.10
CA GLU A 372 -15.25 18.49 -7.36
C GLU A 372 -15.57 17.01 -7.60
N ALA A 373 -15.38 16.16 -6.59
CA ALA A 373 -15.66 14.72 -6.67
C ALA A 373 -17.14 14.45 -6.98
N THR A 374 -18.03 15.19 -6.31
CA THR A 374 -19.48 15.10 -6.53
C THR A 374 -19.86 15.47 -7.96
N MET A 375 -19.23 16.51 -8.53
CA MET A 375 -19.46 16.91 -9.93
C MET A 375 -18.89 15.90 -10.92
N GLU A 376 -17.73 15.32 -10.64
CA GLU A 376 -17.09 14.27 -11.46
C GLU A 376 -17.97 13.01 -11.53
N GLY A 377 -18.65 12.67 -10.42
CA GLY A 377 -19.66 11.61 -10.35
C GLY A 377 -20.99 11.93 -11.05
N GLY A 378 -21.11 13.10 -11.71
CA GLY A 378 -22.29 13.47 -12.51
C GLY A 378 -23.46 14.07 -11.72
N ALA A 379 -23.29 14.34 -10.42
CA ALA A 379 -24.31 15.00 -9.62
C ALA A 379 -24.36 16.51 -9.90
N THR A 380 -25.57 17.07 -9.96
CA THR A 380 -25.80 18.50 -10.22
C THR A 380 -25.91 19.34 -8.94
N SER A 381 -25.85 18.72 -7.75
CA SER A 381 -25.93 19.41 -6.47
C SER A 381 -24.59 20.03 -6.09
N GLY A 382 -24.56 21.35 -5.87
CA GLY A 382 -23.38 22.05 -5.34
C GLY A 382 -23.22 21.97 -3.82
N HIS A 383 -23.77 20.94 -3.16
CA HIS A 383 -23.59 20.73 -1.71
C HIS A 383 -22.33 19.89 -1.49
N ALA A 384 -21.52 20.25 -0.49
CA ALA A 384 -20.20 19.65 -0.31
C ALA A 384 -20.22 18.18 0.15
N PHE A 385 -21.36 17.71 0.69
CA PHE A 385 -21.62 16.30 0.97
C PHE A 385 -22.36 15.58 -0.17
N GLY A 386 -22.63 16.26 -1.28
CA GLY A 386 -23.52 15.77 -2.33
C GLY A 386 -24.98 15.70 -1.88
N ALA A 387 -25.76 14.87 -2.57
CA ALA A 387 -27.15 14.57 -2.25
C ALA A 387 -27.32 13.06 -2.08
N TRP A 388 -27.76 12.63 -0.90
CA TRP A 388 -28.03 11.22 -0.62
C TRP A 388 -29.27 10.75 -1.37
N SER A 389 -29.09 9.75 -2.23
CA SER A 389 -30.19 9.06 -2.90
C SER A 389 -30.18 7.59 -2.48
N ILE A 390 -31.16 7.19 -1.67
CA ILE A 390 -31.33 5.78 -1.31
C ILE A 390 -32.00 5.05 -2.49
N PRO A 391 -31.35 4.04 -3.10
CA PRO A 391 -31.91 3.32 -4.23
C PRO A 391 -33.13 2.47 -3.82
N PRO A 392 -33.95 2.02 -4.79
CA PRO A 392 -35.06 1.13 -4.52
C PRO A 392 -34.61 -0.15 -3.81
N ILE A 393 -35.27 -0.49 -2.71
CA ILE A 393 -34.87 -1.64 -1.89
C ILE A 393 -35.17 -2.96 -2.58
N ILE A 394 -34.14 -3.79 -2.72
CA ILE A 394 -34.25 -5.18 -3.17
C ILE A 394 -34.66 -6.05 -1.98
N VAL A 395 -35.93 -6.47 -1.95
CA VAL A 395 -36.48 -7.28 -0.85
C VAL A 395 -36.11 -8.76 -0.96
N ASP A 396 -35.97 -9.26 -2.19
CA ASP A 396 -35.66 -10.65 -2.50
C ASP A 396 -34.46 -10.70 -3.45
N GLU A 397 -33.27 -10.86 -2.87
CA GLU A 397 -32.02 -10.92 -3.63
C GLU A 397 -31.97 -12.14 -4.57
N GLU A 398 -32.55 -13.29 -4.19
CA GLU A 398 -32.55 -14.50 -5.03
C GLU A 398 -33.35 -14.26 -6.30
N SER A 399 -34.56 -13.69 -6.15
CA SER A 399 -35.40 -13.30 -7.28
C SER A 399 -34.75 -12.20 -8.14
N PHE A 400 -34.12 -11.20 -7.52
CA PHE A 400 -33.42 -10.13 -8.23
C PHE A 400 -32.27 -10.66 -9.09
N ARG A 401 -31.38 -11.49 -8.52
CA ARG A 401 -30.28 -12.13 -9.25
C ARG A 401 -30.79 -12.99 -10.41
N LEU A 402 -31.84 -13.79 -10.19
CA LEU A 402 -32.42 -14.63 -11.25
C LEU A 402 -33.02 -13.80 -12.41
N GLN A 403 -33.67 -12.68 -12.11
CA GLN A 403 -34.22 -11.80 -13.14
C GLN A 403 -33.11 -11.13 -13.98
N THR A 404 -32.00 -10.77 -13.36
CA THR A 404 -30.88 -10.11 -14.03
C THR A 404 -30.08 -11.09 -14.90
N VAL A 405 -29.86 -12.32 -14.45
CA VAL A 405 -29.23 -13.38 -15.27
C VAL A 405 -30.04 -13.66 -16.55
N ASN A 406 -31.37 -13.66 -16.46
CA ASN A 406 -32.25 -13.89 -17.60
C ASN A 406 -32.36 -12.70 -18.57
N LYS A 407 -31.82 -11.53 -18.23
CA LYS A 407 -31.80 -10.33 -19.09
C LYS A 407 -30.52 -10.16 -19.91
N LYS A 408 -29.45 -10.93 -19.67
CA LYS A 408 -28.26 -10.91 -20.54
C LYS A 408 -28.65 -11.46 -21.93
N PRO A 409 -28.55 -10.68 -23.02
CA PRO A 409 -28.90 -11.18 -24.33
C PRO A 409 -27.93 -12.30 -24.70
N THR A 410 -28.46 -13.48 -25.04
CA THR A 410 -27.73 -14.53 -25.71
C THR A 410 -27.08 -13.92 -26.95
N ILE A 411 -25.77 -13.71 -26.91
CA ILE A 411 -24.99 -13.40 -28.11
C ILE A 411 -25.11 -14.66 -28.98
N HIS A 412 -26.05 -14.63 -29.92
CA HIS A 412 -26.13 -15.62 -30.97
C HIS A 412 -24.87 -15.48 -31.83
N THR A 413 -23.92 -16.39 -31.64
CA THR A 413 -22.90 -16.68 -32.64
C THR A 413 -23.62 -17.14 -33.91
N SER A 414 -23.61 -16.29 -34.93
CA SER A 414 -23.88 -16.64 -36.33
C SER A 414 -22.62 -16.41 -37.13
#